data_AF-A0A938FUS8-F1
#
_entry.id   AF-A0A938FUS8-F1
#
_cell.length_a   1.000
_cell.length_b   1.000
_cell.length_c   1.000
_cell.angle_alpha   90.00
_cell.angle_beta   90.00
_cell.angle_gamma   90.00
#
_symmetry.space_group_name_H-M   'P 1'
#
loop_
_entity.id
_entity.type
_entity.pdbx_description
1 polymer ?
#
loop_
_entity_poly.entity_id
_entity_poly.type
_entity_poly.pdbx_seq_one_letter_code
_entity_poly.pdbx_strand_id
1 'polypeptide(L)'
;MRGQSSSAATYFSMLELDESEADAERLYYLAECARRGDDRSEMLSLIERLSARYPNSPWRLKALISAGNAFLLDNEHEKFEPLYEAAHANFAGQPEAAYPHWKLAWRSYLSRRRDAAERLRAHLIHYPSGSKASAALYFLGRMAESAQDFSSARAYYEKLLQQYPNFYHAVLARERLAERRLILAPAGPSKAAEFLTTVAFPERLLDSDSRPTPATLRRIERARLLRSAGLAEWAESELRFGARHDGQPRLLALELAAAASAPHQALRLMKSTAPNYLAADLRRAPAEFWERLFPLPYREDILRSSRLAGLDPFMVAALIRQESEFNPQAVSRANARGLTQVMPSTGRQLARRLKIRRFNNRLLFEPATNLRLGTLYLRGLLDEWGGRWEQALASYNAGATRVEEWLGWGDFREPAEFVETIPFTETREYVQSVIRNASIYRQLYSGTDLFAPAGGGSEARAARQPGGKKGS
;
A
#
# COMPACT_ATOMS: atom_id res chain seq x y z
N MET A 1 -3.14 3.72 -28.15
CA MET A 1 -3.95 2.62 -28.74
C MET A 1 -5.26 2.40 -27.95
N ARG A 2 -6.40 2.91 -28.44
CA ARG A 2 -7.75 2.74 -27.84
C ARG A 2 -8.38 1.37 -28.16
N GLY A 3 -7.66 0.27 -27.89
CA GLY A 3 -8.17 -1.10 -28.12
C GLY A 3 -8.13 -1.61 -29.58
N GLN A 4 -7.58 -0.85 -30.53
CA GLN A 4 -7.42 -1.26 -31.93
C GLN A 4 -5.98 -1.70 -32.22
N SER A 5 -5.56 -2.84 -31.68
CA SER A 5 -4.17 -3.32 -31.79
C SER A 5 -3.77 -3.65 -33.23
N SER A 6 -4.67 -4.24 -34.03
CA SER A 6 -4.37 -4.63 -35.42
C SER A 6 -4.16 -3.42 -36.33
N SER A 7 -5.06 -2.42 -36.30
CA SER A 7 -4.91 -1.20 -37.09
C SER A 7 -3.67 -0.39 -36.68
N ALA A 8 -3.36 -0.38 -35.38
CA ALA A 8 -2.14 0.25 -34.88
C ALA A 8 -0.88 -0.48 -35.38
N ALA A 9 -0.87 -1.82 -35.37
CA ALA A 9 0.26 -2.60 -35.88
C ALA A 9 0.51 -2.29 -37.35
N THR A 10 -0.52 -2.31 -38.19
CA THR A 10 -0.42 -1.95 -39.61
C THR A 10 0.16 -0.54 -39.80
N TYR A 11 -0.33 0.44 -39.06
CA TYR A 11 0.17 1.81 -39.13
C TYR A 11 1.66 1.90 -38.77
N PHE A 12 2.08 1.32 -37.64
CA PHE A 12 3.47 1.37 -37.19
C PHE A 12 4.41 0.57 -38.11
N SER A 13 3.93 -0.49 -38.76
CA SER A 13 4.72 -1.25 -39.74
C SER A 13 4.98 -0.46 -41.03
N MET A 14 4.11 0.50 -41.38
CA MET A 14 4.24 1.32 -42.60
C MET A 14 5.12 2.56 -42.43
N LEU A 15 5.47 2.93 -41.18
CA LEU A 15 6.34 4.08 -40.94
C LEU A 15 7.79 3.75 -41.30
N GLU A 16 8.33 4.50 -42.25
CA GLU A 16 9.77 4.54 -42.55
C GLU A 16 10.41 5.65 -41.71
N LEU A 17 11.24 5.25 -40.76
CA LEU A 17 11.93 6.16 -39.84
C LEU A 17 13.43 5.85 -39.87
N ASP A 18 14.24 6.90 -39.82
CA ASP A 18 15.68 6.77 -39.61
C ASP A 18 15.98 6.21 -38.21
N GLU A 19 17.19 5.69 -38.02
CA GLU A 19 17.63 5.19 -36.72
C GLU A 19 17.62 6.31 -35.67
N SER A 20 16.57 6.34 -34.86
CA SER A 20 16.21 7.46 -33.99
C SER A 20 15.32 7.01 -32.83
N GLU A 21 15.14 7.87 -31.83
CA GLU A 21 14.20 7.60 -30.73
C GLU A 21 12.74 7.42 -31.22
N ALA A 22 12.37 7.99 -32.36
CA ALA A 22 11.07 7.77 -32.97
C ALA A 22 10.93 6.34 -33.52
N ASP A 23 12.00 5.75 -34.08
CA ASP A 23 11.99 4.34 -34.49
C ASP A 23 11.99 3.40 -33.27
N ALA A 24 12.71 3.74 -32.20
CA ALA A 24 12.63 3.02 -30.94
C ALA A 24 11.20 3.03 -30.35
N GLU A 25 10.52 4.19 -30.38
CA GLU A 25 9.11 4.31 -29.98
C GLU A 25 8.19 3.42 -30.84
N ARG A 26 8.40 3.45 -32.16
CA ARG A 26 7.64 2.63 -33.12
C ARG A 26 7.79 1.14 -32.84
N LEU A 27 9.02 0.65 -32.64
CA LEU A 27 9.29 -0.75 -32.31
C LEU A 27 8.66 -1.16 -30.97
N TYR A 28 8.70 -0.27 -29.96
CA TYR A 28 8.02 -0.51 -28.69
C TYR A 28 6.51 -0.70 -28.88
N TYR A 29 5.86 0.16 -29.66
CA TYR A 29 4.42 0.03 -29.90
C TYR A 29 4.08 -1.20 -30.75
N LEU A 30 4.93 -1.61 -31.70
CA LEU A 30 4.76 -2.89 -32.38
C LEU A 30 4.83 -4.06 -31.40
N ALA A 31 5.77 -4.03 -30.44
CA ALA A 31 5.87 -5.06 -29.42
C ALA A 31 4.63 -5.09 -28.51
N GLU A 32 4.07 -3.92 -28.15
CA GLU A 32 2.79 -3.84 -27.43
C GLU A 32 1.61 -4.40 -28.23
N CYS A 33 1.59 -4.17 -29.55
CA CYS A 33 0.59 -4.75 -30.44
C CYS A 33 0.70 -6.28 -30.45
N ALA A 34 1.90 -6.83 -30.63
CA ALA A 34 2.17 -8.27 -30.62
C ALA A 34 1.74 -8.89 -29.28
N ARG A 35 2.15 -8.30 -28.15
CA ARG A 35 1.76 -8.71 -26.80
C ARG A 35 0.24 -8.75 -26.61
N ARG A 36 -0.48 -7.73 -27.10
CA ARG A 36 -1.95 -7.67 -27.01
C ARG A 36 -2.65 -8.66 -27.94
N GLY A 37 -1.98 -9.07 -29.01
CA GLY A 37 -2.42 -10.14 -29.91
C GLY A 37 -2.00 -11.54 -29.45
N ASP A 38 -1.36 -11.66 -28.28
CA ASP A 38 -0.76 -12.89 -27.74
C ASP A 38 0.33 -13.50 -28.64
N ASP A 39 0.93 -12.71 -29.53
CA ASP A 39 2.09 -13.10 -30.33
C ASP A 39 3.38 -12.82 -29.53
N ARG A 40 3.71 -13.76 -28.65
CA ARG A 40 4.87 -13.65 -27.75
C ARG A 40 6.19 -13.75 -28.50
N SER A 41 6.24 -14.47 -29.62
CA SER A 41 7.44 -14.63 -30.43
C SER A 41 7.79 -13.33 -31.16
N GLU A 42 6.81 -12.70 -31.81
CA GLU A 42 7.01 -11.40 -32.46
C GLU A 42 7.37 -10.31 -31.43
N MET A 43 6.70 -10.30 -30.27
CA MET A 43 7.03 -9.38 -29.18
C MET A 43 8.52 -9.48 -28.78
N LEU A 44 9.04 -10.69 -28.57
CA LEU A 44 10.43 -10.90 -28.19
C LEU A 44 11.39 -10.51 -29.32
N SER A 45 11.07 -10.85 -30.58
CA SER A 45 11.88 -10.44 -31.74
C SER A 45 12.01 -8.92 -31.86
N LEU A 46 10.91 -8.19 -31.64
CA LEU A 46 10.91 -6.72 -31.63
C LEU A 46 11.74 -6.14 -30.48
N ILE A 47 11.73 -6.78 -29.31
CA ILE A 47 12.56 -6.40 -28.15
C ILE A 47 14.04 -6.69 -28.40
N GLU A 48 14.38 -7.76 -29.10
CA GLU A 48 15.75 -8.04 -29.53
C GLU A 48 16.24 -6.98 -30.50
N ARG A 49 15.41 -6.59 -31.49
CA ARG A 49 15.71 -5.49 -32.41
C ARG A 49 15.92 -4.16 -31.69
N LEU A 50 15.05 -3.83 -30.72
CA LEU A 50 15.22 -2.68 -29.82
C LEU A 50 16.54 -2.74 -29.06
N SER A 51 16.89 -3.92 -28.55
CA SER A 51 18.12 -4.10 -27.76
C SER A 51 19.39 -3.98 -28.61
N ALA A 52 19.35 -4.43 -29.86
CA ALA A 52 20.47 -4.33 -30.79
C ALA A 52 20.69 -2.90 -31.28
N ARG A 53 19.63 -2.17 -31.62
CA ARG A 53 19.72 -0.83 -32.24
C ARG A 53 19.70 0.32 -31.23
N TYR A 54 18.95 0.18 -30.14
CA TYR A 54 18.68 1.27 -29.20
C TYR A 54 18.89 0.83 -27.73
N PRO A 55 20.10 0.35 -27.36
CA PRO A 55 20.36 -0.26 -26.06
C PRO A 55 20.08 0.65 -24.85
N ASN A 56 20.18 1.97 -25.03
CA ASN A 56 19.98 2.97 -23.98
C ASN A 56 18.64 3.74 -24.10
N SER A 57 17.79 3.41 -25.08
CA SER A 57 16.53 4.13 -25.27
C SER A 57 15.54 3.85 -24.14
N PRO A 58 14.83 4.86 -23.61
CA PRO A 58 13.74 4.65 -22.64
C PRO A 58 12.62 3.76 -23.20
N TRP A 59 12.46 3.68 -24.52
CA TRP A 59 11.49 2.78 -25.17
C TRP A 59 11.86 1.31 -25.03
N ARG A 60 13.17 1.00 -25.07
CA ARG A 60 13.67 -0.34 -24.75
C ARG A 60 13.35 -0.72 -23.32
N LEU A 61 13.59 0.17 -22.35
CA LEU A 61 13.25 -0.08 -20.95
C LEU A 61 11.76 -0.39 -20.77
N LYS A 62 10.87 0.42 -21.37
CA LYS A 62 9.42 0.18 -21.35
C LYS A 62 9.05 -1.17 -21.97
N ALA A 63 9.68 -1.56 -23.08
CA ALA A 63 9.43 -2.83 -23.75
C ALA A 63 9.83 -4.03 -22.87
N LEU A 64 11.04 -3.99 -22.30
CA LEU A 64 11.55 -5.03 -21.39
C LEU A 64 10.65 -5.21 -20.17
N ILE A 65 10.23 -4.11 -19.55
CA ILE A 65 9.33 -4.13 -18.38
C ILE A 65 7.97 -4.71 -18.77
N SER A 66 7.40 -4.28 -19.90
CA SER A 66 6.09 -4.73 -20.34
C SER A 66 6.06 -6.23 -20.65
N ALA A 67 7.05 -6.73 -21.39
CA ALA A 67 7.18 -8.16 -21.69
C ALA A 67 7.48 -8.97 -20.43
N GLY A 68 8.40 -8.51 -19.58
CA GLY A 68 8.69 -9.17 -18.31
C GLY A 68 7.48 -9.25 -17.40
N ASN A 69 6.66 -8.19 -17.34
CA ASN A 69 5.40 -8.20 -16.59
C ASN A 69 4.40 -9.19 -17.16
N ALA A 70 4.32 -9.35 -18.49
CA ALA A 70 3.43 -10.34 -19.11
C ALA A 70 3.78 -11.77 -18.66
N PHE A 71 5.06 -12.15 -18.76
CA PHE A 71 5.53 -13.46 -18.29
C PHE A 71 5.46 -13.62 -16.77
N LEU A 72 5.58 -12.54 -16.00
CA LEU A 72 5.40 -12.55 -14.55
C LEU A 72 3.96 -12.94 -14.14
N LEU A 73 2.95 -12.57 -14.94
CA LEU A 73 1.55 -12.90 -14.64
C LEU A 73 1.29 -14.42 -14.69
N ASP A 74 2.05 -15.14 -15.52
CA ASP A 74 1.95 -16.59 -15.71
C ASP A 74 3.05 -17.35 -14.94
N ASN A 75 3.82 -16.63 -14.10
CA ASN A 75 4.93 -17.16 -13.32
C ASN A 75 6.05 -17.82 -14.16
N GLU A 76 6.26 -17.38 -15.41
CA GLU A 76 7.26 -17.92 -16.34
C GLU A 76 8.66 -17.33 -16.07
N HIS A 77 9.28 -17.77 -14.97
CA HIS A 77 10.57 -17.28 -14.47
C HIS A 77 11.69 -17.24 -15.52
N GLU A 78 11.82 -18.30 -16.31
CA GLU A 78 12.86 -18.44 -17.34
C GLU A 78 12.74 -17.36 -18.43
N LYS A 79 11.55 -16.77 -18.61
CA LYS A 79 11.29 -15.75 -19.63
C LYS A 79 11.40 -14.33 -19.07
N PHE A 80 10.89 -14.07 -17.85
CA PHE A 80 10.94 -12.71 -17.31
C PHE A 80 12.29 -12.35 -16.67
N GLU A 81 13.03 -13.30 -16.10
CA GLU A 81 14.31 -13.00 -15.43
C GLU A 81 15.31 -12.33 -16.40
N PRO A 82 15.58 -12.87 -17.61
CA PRO A 82 16.50 -12.24 -18.55
C PRO A 82 16.07 -10.82 -18.97
N LEU A 83 14.77 -10.60 -19.13
CA LEU A 83 14.22 -9.29 -19.51
C LEU A 83 14.43 -8.25 -18.39
N TYR A 84 14.23 -8.65 -17.14
CA TYR A 84 14.48 -7.78 -15.99
C TYR A 84 15.97 -7.56 -15.73
N GLU A 85 16.82 -8.56 -15.97
CA GLU A 85 18.28 -8.39 -15.90
C GLU A 85 18.74 -7.38 -16.95
N ALA A 86 18.23 -7.48 -18.19
CA ALA A 86 18.50 -6.51 -19.24
C ALA A 86 18.00 -5.10 -18.90
N ALA A 87 16.85 -4.98 -18.22
CA ALA A 87 16.33 -3.71 -17.74
C ALA A 87 17.24 -3.12 -16.65
N HIS A 88 17.76 -3.95 -15.74
CA HIS A 88 18.66 -3.48 -14.69
C HIS A 88 20.03 -3.07 -15.23
N ALA A 89 20.63 -3.86 -16.12
CA ALA A 89 22.00 -3.67 -16.59
C ALA A 89 22.25 -2.29 -17.22
N ASN A 90 21.29 -1.76 -17.97
CA ASN A 90 21.43 -0.47 -18.66
C ASN A 90 20.71 0.70 -17.97
N PHE A 91 19.80 0.42 -17.04
CA PHE A 91 18.91 1.45 -16.45
C PHE A 91 18.89 1.42 -14.92
N ALA A 92 19.91 0.87 -14.28
CA ALA A 92 20.06 0.85 -12.82
C ALA A 92 19.90 2.26 -12.22
N GLY A 93 19.09 2.37 -11.16
CA GLY A 93 18.82 3.63 -10.48
C GLY A 93 17.68 4.45 -11.10
N GLN A 94 17.22 4.12 -12.32
CA GLN A 94 16.00 4.75 -12.86
C GLN A 94 14.76 4.24 -12.11
N PRO A 95 13.82 5.12 -11.68
CA PRO A 95 12.63 4.71 -10.93
C PRO A 95 11.83 3.59 -11.59
N GLU A 96 11.75 3.57 -12.92
CA GLU A 96 11.05 2.57 -13.72
C GLU A 96 11.68 1.17 -13.60
N ALA A 97 13.00 1.09 -13.42
CA ALA A 97 13.73 -0.17 -13.27
C ALA A 97 13.67 -0.74 -11.84
N ALA A 98 13.15 0.01 -10.86
CA ALA A 98 13.09 -0.39 -9.46
C ALA A 98 12.27 -1.68 -9.24
N TYR A 99 11.10 -1.78 -9.86
CA TYR A 99 10.21 -2.92 -9.69
C TYR A 99 10.71 -4.21 -10.36
N PRO A 100 11.19 -4.18 -11.62
CA PRO A 100 11.94 -5.29 -12.22
C PRO A 100 13.08 -5.79 -11.32
N HIS A 101 13.91 -4.86 -10.82
CA HIS A 101 15.03 -5.20 -9.94
C HIS A 101 14.56 -5.85 -8.63
N TRP A 102 13.46 -5.35 -8.04
CA TRP A 102 12.81 -5.99 -6.89
C TRP A 102 12.41 -7.44 -7.21
N LYS A 103 11.82 -7.69 -8.39
CA LYS A 103 11.36 -9.05 -8.76
C LYS A 103 12.51 -10.03 -8.95
N LEU A 104 13.66 -9.60 -9.46
CA LEU A 104 14.88 -10.41 -9.48
C LEU A 104 15.38 -10.75 -8.06
N ALA A 105 15.47 -9.74 -7.19
CA ALA A 105 15.89 -9.93 -5.80
C ALA A 105 14.93 -10.83 -5.03
N TRP A 106 13.62 -10.62 -5.22
CA TRP A 106 12.56 -11.44 -4.65
C TRP A 106 12.66 -12.90 -5.12
N ARG A 107 12.93 -13.11 -6.40
CA ARG A 107 13.05 -14.46 -6.95
C ARG A 107 14.25 -15.20 -6.36
N SER A 108 15.39 -14.53 -6.16
CA SER A 108 16.52 -15.10 -5.42
C SER A 108 16.14 -15.43 -3.99
N TYR A 109 15.44 -14.53 -3.30
CA TYR A 109 15.01 -14.76 -1.92
C TYR A 109 14.09 -15.98 -1.79
N LEU A 110 13.01 -16.02 -2.58
CA LEU A 110 12.01 -17.08 -2.53
C LEU A 110 12.60 -18.45 -2.90
N SER A 111 13.51 -18.47 -3.88
CA SER A 111 14.22 -19.68 -4.32
C SER A 111 15.40 -20.06 -3.44
N ARG A 112 15.69 -19.28 -2.39
CA ARG A 112 16.80 -19.52 -1.46
C ARG A 112 18.16 -19.55 -2.18
N ARG A 113 18.33 -18.75 -3.25
CA ARG A 113 19.60 -18.63 -3.99
C ARG A 113 20.65 -17.96 -3.10
N ARG A 114 21.93 -18.33 -3.30
CA ARG A 114 23.07 -17.79 -2.52
C ARG A 114 23.23 -16.27 -2.68
N ASP A 115 22.80 -15.71 -3.80
CA ASP A 115 22.90 -14.30 -4.16
C ASP A 115 21.75 -13.43 -3.58
N ALA A 116 20.79 -14.02 -2.87
CA ALA A 116 19.59 -13.31 -2.42
C ALA A 116 19.88 -12.09 -1.54
N ALA A 117 20.79 -12.22 -0.57
CA ALA A 117 21.15 -11.11 0.32
C ALA A 117 21.85 -9.99 -0.44
N GLU A 118 22.69 -10.33 -1.42
CA GLU A 118 23.38 -9.36 -2.26
C GLU A 118 22.39 -8.57 -3.12
N ARG A 119 21.47 -9.25 -3.80
CA ARG A 119 20.45 -8.58 -4.63
C ARG A 119 19.50 -7.69 -3.82
N LEU A 120 19.11 -8.12 -2.62
CA LEU A 120 18.30 -7.27 -1.73
C LEU A 120 19.08 -6.03 -1.26
N ARG A 121 20.37 -6.16 -0.94
CA ARG A 121 21.24 -5.01 -0.62
C ARG A 121 21.44 -4.08 -1.81
N ALA A 122 21.70 -4.62 -3.00
CA ALA A 122 21.79 -3.87 -4.23
C ALA A 122 20.49 -3.08 -4.50
N HIS A 123 19.33 -3.67 -4.20
CA HIS A 123 18.05 -2.99 -4.35
C HIS A 123 17.95 -1.76 -3.45
N LEU A 124 18.42 -1.86 -2.20
CA LEU A 124 18.47 -0.71 -1.29
C LEU A 124 19.47 0.35 -1.73
N ILE A 125 20.61 -0.03 -2.30
CA ILE A 125 21.61 0.93 -2.83
C ILE A 125 21.04 1.70 -4.02
N HIS A 126 20.44 1.01 -4.99
CA HIS A 126 19.96 1.64 -6.22
C HIS A 126 18.61 2.36 -6.05
N TYR A 127 17.75 1.88 -5.13
CA TYR A 127 16.39 2.39 -4.96
C TYR A 127 16.06 2.65 -3.47
N PRO A 128 16.85 3.46 -2.75
CA PRO A 128 16.70 3.64 -1.30
C PRO A 128 15.37 4.28 -0.89
N SER A 129 14.75 5.04 -1.79
CA SER A 129 13.42 5.67 -1.65
C SER A 129 12.31 4.92 -2.40
N GLY A 130 12.62 3.78 -3.02
CA GLY A 130 11.67 2.99 -3.80
C GLY A 130 10.59 2.34 -2.94
N SER A 131 9.44 2.03 -3.54
CA SER A 131 8.29 1.41 -2.85
C SER A 131 8.62 0.06 -2.18
N LYS A 132 9.69 -0.59 -2.63
CA LYS A 132 10.16 -1.90 -2.15
C LYS A 132 11.35 -1.84 -1.19
N ALA A 133 11.84 -0.65 -0.84
CA ALA A 133 12.87 -0.50 0.19
C ALA A 133 12.42 -1.04 1.56
N SER A 134 11.15 -0.83 1.92
CA SER A 134 10.58 -1.38 3.17
C SER A 134 10.58 -2.91 3.20
N ALA A 135 10.28 -3.54 2.06
CA ALA A 135 10.30 -4.99 1.89
C ALA A 135 11.73 -5.53 1.95
N ALA A 136 12.66 -4.91 1.24
CA ALA A 136 14.06 -5.31 1.22
C ALA A 136 14.68 -5.29 2.63
N LEU A 137 14.43 -4.24 3.43
CA LEU A 137 14.87 -4.19 4.83
C LEU A 137 14.28 -5.34 5.65
N TYR A 138 12.98 -5.61 5.52
CA TYR A 138 12.34 -6.70 6.26
C TYR A 138 12.93 -8.06 5.92
N PHE A 139 13.05 -8.38 4.63
CA PHE A 139 13.54 -9.68 4.20
C PHE A 139 15.04 -9.86 4.44
N LEU A 140 15.85 -8.80 4.40
CA LEU A 140 17.23 -8.84 4.89
C LEU A 140 17.29 -9.16 6.39
N GLY A 141 16.38 -8.58 7.18
CA GLY A 141 16.18 -8.95 8.58
C GLY A 141 15.87 -10.44 8.74
N ARG A 142 14.93 -10.97 7.96
CA ARG A 142 14.56 -12.40 7.96
C ARG A 142 15.68 -13.34 7.56
N MET A 143 16.52 -12.94 6.60
CA MET A 143 17.73 -13.69 6.24
C MET A 143 18.72 -13.72 7.41
N ALA A 144 18.95 -12.58 8.06
CA ALA A 144 19.85 -12.49 9.21
C ALA A 144 19.34 -13.33 10.39
N GLU A 145 18.04 -13.34 10.67
CA GLU A 145 17.44 -14.22 11.68
C GLU A 145 17.65 -15.71 11.36
N SER A 146 17.46 -16.09 10.09
CA SER A 146 17.69 -17.47 9.64
C SER A 146 19.15 -17.88 9.79
N ALA A 147 20.08 -16.93 9.67
CA ALA A 147 21.51 -17.10 9.91
C ALA A 147 21.92 -16.94 11.38
N GLN A 148 20.95 -16.75 12.30
CA GLN A 148 21.16 -16.47 13.73
C GLN A 148 21.97 -15.20 14.04
N ASP A 149 22.12 -14.29 13.08
CA ASP A 149 22.71 -12.96 13.26
C ASP A 149 21.63 -11.97 13.72
N PHE A 150 21.21 -12.13 14.99
CA PHE A 150 20.13 -11.32 15.56
C PHE A 150 20.46 -9.83 15.69
N SER A 151 21.75 -9.48 15.80
CA SER A 151 22.19 -8.08 15.80
C SER A 151 21.97 -7.42 14.44
N SER A 152 22.34 -8.10 13.35
CA SER A 152 22.04 -7.61 12.00
C SER A 152 20.55 -7.59 11.71
N ALA A 153 19.80 -8.62 12.14
CA ALA A 153 18.35 -8.65 11.97
C ALA A 153 17.66 -7.46 12.65
N ARG A 154 18.03 -7.20 13.90
CA ARG A 154 17.54 -6.06 14.68
C ARG A 154 17.86 -4.73 13.99
N ALA A 155 19.10 -4.55 13.49
CA ALA A 155 19.49 -3.34 12.79
C ALA A 155 18.63 -3.05 11.54
N TYR A 156 18.33 -4.08 10.73
CA TYR A 156 17.43 -3.92 9.58
C TYR A 156 16.00 -3.56 9.99
N TYR A 157 15.45 -4.20 11.02
CA TYR A 157 14.10 -3.89 11.50
C TYR A 157 14.01 -2.50 12.13
N GLU A 158 14.99 -2.09 12.93
CA GLU A 158 15.03 -0.75 13.51
C GLU A 158 15.15 0.31 12.41
N LYS A 159 15.97 0.07 11.38
CA LYS A 159 16.05 0.95 10.21
C LYS A 159 14.73 1.02 9.44
N LEU A 160 14.04 -0.10 9.28
CA LEU A 160 12.71 -0.16 8.67
C LEU A 160 11.69 0.66 9.46
N LEU A 161 11.63 0.50 10.79
CA LEU A 161 10.77 1.33 11.64
C LEU A 161 11.17 2.80 11.62
N GLN A 162 12.46 3.08 11.44
CA GLN A 162 12.96 4.44 11.30
C GLN A 162 12.45 5.08 9.99
N GLN A 163 12.59 4.42 8.85
CA GLN A 163 12.30 5.03 7.55
C GLN A 163 10.83 4.91 7.14
N TYR A 164 10.19 3.81 7.53
CA TYR A 164 8.87 3.41 7.04
C TYR A 164 7.95 2.97 8.19
N PRO A 165 7.78 3.79 9.26
CA PRO A 165 7.11 3.36 10.50
C PRO A 165 5.69 2.83 10.28
N ASN A 166 4.99 3.34 9.27
CA ASN A 166 3.61 2.96 8.98
C ASN A 166 3.51 2.27 7.63
N PHE A 167 4.31 1.26 7.39
CA PHE A 167 4.23 0.40 6.20
C PHE A 167 3.90 -1.03 6.61
N TYR A 168 3.43 -1.85 5.66
CA TYR A 168 3.08 -3.26 5.90
C TYR A 168 4.23 -4.01 6.59
N HIS A 169 5.42 -3.95 6.00
CA HIS A 169 6.61 -4.58 6.55
C HIS A 169 7.02 -4.06 7.93
N ALA A 170 6.69 -2.80 8.26
CA ALA A 170 6.93 -2.26 9.60
C ALA A 170 5.96 -2.82 10.65
N VAL A 171 4.74 -3.20 10.26
CA VAL A 171 3.84 -3.96 11.15
C VAL A 171 4.51 -5.28 11.54
N LEU A 172 4.97 -6.04 10.54
CA LEU A 172 5.64 -7.32 10.76
C LEU A 172 6.94 -7.16 11.54
N ALA A 173 7.75 -6.14 11.23
CA ALA A 173 9.00 -5.89 11.93
C ALA A 173 8.79 -5.57 13.42
N ARG A 174 7.71 -4.88 13.79
CA ARG A 174 7.34 -4.67 15.21
C ARG A 174 7.05 -5.99 15.91
N GLU A 175 6.37 -6.92 15.25
CA GLU A 175 6.08 -8.25 15.80
C GLU A 175 7.37 -9.06 15.98
N ARG A 176 8.27 -9.04 14.99
CA ARG A 176 9.60 -9.66 15.10
C ARG A 176 10.40 -9.08 16.26
N LEU A 177 10.48 -7.74 16.37
CA LEU A 177 11.22 -7.06 17.44
C LEU A 177 10.65 -7.31 18.85
N ALA A 178 9.42 -7.82 18.97
CA ALA A 178 8.84 -8.25 20.25
C ALA A 178 9.29 -9.67 20.65
N GLU A 179 9.97 -10.42 19.78
CA GLU A 179 10.50 -11.74 20.10
C GLU A 179 11.70 -11.64 21.05
N ARG A 180 11.71 -12.48 22.09
CA ARG A 180 12.74 -12.46 23.15
C ARG A 180 14.18 -12.48 22.60
N ARG A 181 14.45 -13.23 21.54
CA ARG A 181 15.79 -13.34 20.92
C ARG A 181 16.27 -12.00 20.35
N LEU A 182 15.38 -11.24 19.73
CA LEU A 182 15.71 -9.92 19.17
C LEU A 182 15.75 -8.84 20.25
N ILE A 183 14.92 -8.94 21.30
CA ILE A 183 14.98 -8.04 22.46
C ILE A 183 16.36 -8.13 23.14
N LEU A 184 16.86 -9.35 23.34
CA LEU A 184 18.14 -9.62 24.00
C LEU A 184 19.36 -9.40 23.09
N ALA A 185 19.16 -9.31 21.78
CA ALA A 185 20.26 -9.05 20.85
C ALA A 185 20.86 -7.65 21.13
N PRO A 186 22.20 -7.53 21.24
CA PRO A 186 22.84 -6.27 21.58
C PRO A 186 22.58 -5.24 20.48
N ALA A 187 22.20 -4.03 20.90
CA ALA A 187 22.28 -2.85 20.04
C ALA A 187 23.77 -2.47 19.95
N GLY A 188 24.45 -2.94 18.90
CA GLY A 188 25.89 -2.78 18.73
C GLY A 188 26.29 -2.82 17.25
N PRO A 189 27.60 -2.63 16.95
CA PRO A 189 28.11 -2.70 15.59
C PRO A 189 27.79 -4.09 14.99
N SER A 190 27.22 -4.08 13.79
CA SER A 190 26.89 -5.28 13.03
C SER A 190 27.18 -5.02 11.55
N LYS A 191 27.35 -6.09 10.78
CA LYS A 191 27.54 -6.00 9.32
C LYS A 191 26.37 -5.26 8.65
N ALA A 192 25.15 -5.46 9.17
CA ALA A 192 23.99 -4.71 8.71
C ALA A 192 24.07 -3.23 9.06
N ALA A 193 24.45 -2.87 10.29
CA ALA A 193 24.58 -1.48 10.70
C ALA A 193 25.61 -0.74 9.83
N GLU A 194 26.76 -1.36 9.56
CA GLU A 194 27.78 -0.81 8.66
C GLU A 194 27.24 -0.61 7.24
N PHE A 195 26.62 -1.65 6.66
CA PHE A 195 25.98 -1.55 5.34
C PHE A 195 24.93 -0.45 5.28
N LEU A 196 24.10 -0.29 6.32
CA LEU A 196 23.05 0.72 6.33
C LEU A 196 23.57 2.16 6.37
N THR A 197 24.84 2.38 6.71
CA THR A 197 25.47 3.71 6.60
C THR A 197 25.87 4.06 5.16
N THR A 198 25.98 3.07 4.27
CA THR A 198 26.34 3.30 2.85
C THR A 198 25.12 3.58 1.97
N VAL A 199 23.91 3.39 2.49
CA VAL A 199 22.66 3.59 1.77
C VAL A 199 22.09 4.98 2.02
N ALA A 200 21.88 5.75 0.95
CA ALA A 200 21.34 7.11 0.99
C ALA A 200 19.80 7.12 1.13
N PHE A 201 19.31 6.82 2.33
CA PHE A 201 17.87 6.90 2.62
C PHE A 201 17.35 8.35 2.54
N PRO A 202 16.10 8.56 2.09
CA PRO A 202 15.52 9.90 2.01
C PRO A 202 15.46 10.57 3.38
N GLU A 203 15.68 11.89 3.39
CA GLU A 203 15.60 12.68 4.62
C GLU A 203 14.17 12.70 5.17
N ARG A 204 14.05 12.59 6.51
CA ARG A 204 12.76 12.67 7.18
C ARG A 204 12.28 14.12 7.24
N LEU A 205 11.33 14.48 6.39
CA LEU A 205 10.74 15.82 6.33
C LEU A 205 9.91 16.25 7.58
N LEU A 206 9.81 15.44 8.64
CA LEU A 206 8.59 15.43 9.47
C LEU A 206 8.75 15.92 10.91
N ASP A 207 9.97 16.11 11.42
CA ASP A 207 10.17 16.64 12.78
C ASP A 207 10.20 18.19 12.83
N SER A 208 10.34 18.88 11.69
CA SER A 208 10.43 20.36 11.59
C SER A 208 9.11 21.09 11.30
N ASP A 209 8.03 20.36 10.98
CA ASP A 209 6.86 20.90 10.27
C ASP A 209 5.64 21.28 11.13
N SER A 210 5.76 21.22 12.47
CA SER A 210 4.62 21.55 13.34
C SER A 210 4.30 23.04 13.37
N ARG A 211 5.28 23.92 13.12
CA ARG A 211 5.06 25.36 13.04
C ARG A 211 4.93 25.80 11.58
N PRO A 212 3.86 26.56 11.24
CA PRO A 212 3.68 27.01 9.87
C PRO A 212 4.74 28.06 9.50
N THR A 213 5.37 27.89 8.35
CA THR A 213 6.26 28.91 7.77
C THR A 213 5.44 30.15 7.38
N PRO A 214 6.07 31.33 7.21
CA PRO A 214 5.37 32.53 6.73
C PRO A 214 4.68 32.32 5.38
N ALA A 215 5.25 31.49 4.50
CA ALA A 215 4.62 31.13 3.23
C ALA A 215 3.35 30.31 3.46
N THR A 216 3.41 29.24 4.27
CA THR A 216 2.24 28.42 4.63
C THR A 216 1.14 29.26 5.27
N LEU A 217 1.48 30.14 6.23
CA LEU A 217 0.53 31.03 6.91
C LEU A 217 -0.23 31.92 5.92
N ARG A 218 0.48 32.62 5.03
CA ARG A 218 -0.15 33.49 4.02
C ARG A 218 -1.13 32.75 3.14
N ARG A 219 -0.82 31.49 2.77
CA ARG A 219 -1.70 30.66 1.95
C ARG A 219 -2.97 30.27 2.69
N ILE A 220 -2.84 29.88 3.96
CA ILE A 220 -3.98 29.57 4.83
C ILE A 220 -4.89 30.81 4.97
N GLU A 221 -4.30 31.97 5.26
CA GLU A 221 -5.05 33.24 5.40
C GLU A 221 -5.78 33.61 4.10
N ARG A 222 -5.08 33.55 2.97
CA ARG A 222 -5.68 33.82 1.65
C ARG A 222 -6.80 32.84 1.32
N ALA A 223 -6.61 31.55 1.59
CA ALA A 223 -7.65 30.55 1.37
C ALA A 223 -8.90 30.80 2.25
N ARG A 224 -8.72 31.20 3.51
CA ARG A 224 -9.83 31.56 4.40
C ARG A 224 -10.60 32.79 3.90
N LEU A 225 -9.91 33.81 3.41
CA LEU A 225 -10.53 35.00 2.80
C LEU A 225 -11.30 34.66 1.51
N LEU A 226 -10.72 33.85 0.63
CA LEU A 226 -11.40 33.37 -0.58
C LEU A 226 -12.68 32.61 -0.21
N ARG A 227 -12.62 31.76 0.80
CA ARG A 227 -13.77 30.99 1.28
C ARG A 227 -14.86 31.89 1.86
N SER A 228 -14.51 32.88 2.69
CA SER A 228 -15.50 33.82 3.25
C SER A 228 -16.15 34.69 2.18
N ALA A 229 -15.48 34.92 1.04
CA ALA A 229 -16.04 35.58 -0.13
C ALA A 229 -16.87 34.65 -1.05
N GLY A 230 -17.11 33.39 -0.67
CA GLY A 230 -17.86 32.42 -1.48
C GLY A 230 -17.05 31.75 -2.59
N LEU A 231 -15.73 31.92 -2.63
CA LEU A 231 -14.83 31.41 -3.67
C LEU A 231 -14.13 30.11 -3.22
N ALA A 232 -14.92 29.08 -2.86
CA ALA A 232 -14.40 27.83 -2.27
C ALA A 232 -13.42 27.07 -3.18
N GLU A 233 -13.68 27.00 -4.49
CA GLU A 233 -12.81 26.33 -5.47
C GLU A 233 -11.44 27.01 -5.60
N TRP A 234 -11.41 28.34 -5.48
CA TRP A 234 -10.17 29.13 -5.48
C TRP A 234 -9.41 28.95 -4.18
N ALA A 235 -10.11 28.91 -3.05
CA ALA A 235 -9.51 28.60 -1.75
C ALA A 235 -8.86 27.21 -1.75
N GLU A 236 -9.50 26.21 -2.36
CA GLU A 236 -8.92 24.88 -2.50
C GLU A 236 -7.70 24.88 -3.43
N SER A 237 -7.81 25.51 -4.60
CA SER A 237 -6.73 25.63 -5.57
C SER A 237 -5.48 26.29 -4.96
N GLU A 238 -5.68 27.32 -4.14
CA GLU A 238 -4.64 28.02 -3.40
C GLU A 238 -3.85 27.09 -2.46
N LEU A 239 -4.55 26.30 -1.65
CA LEU A 239 -3.91 25.37 -0.70
C LEU A 239 -3.22 24.22 -1.43
N ARG A 240 -3.85 23.67 -2.48
CA ARG A 240 -3.26 22.64 -3.34
C ARG A 240 -2.00 23.13 -4.06
N PHE A 241 -2.01 24.37 -4.53
CA PHE A 241 -0.84 24.98 -5.15
C PHE A 241 0.28 25.11 -4.12
N GLY A 242 0.00 25.65 -2.93
CA GLY A 242 0.98 25.75 -1.85
C GLY A 242 1.64 24.44 -1.49
N ALA A 243 0.84 23.38 -1.35
CA ALA A 243 1.31 22.04 -1.00
C ALA A 243 2.26 21.42 -2.05
N ARG A 244 2.29 21.94 -3.28
CA ARG A 244 3.19 21.45 -4.35
C ARG A 244 4.44 22.29 -4.57
N HIS A 245 4.52 23.49 -3.98
CA HIS A 245 5.57 24.46 -4.34
C HIS A 245 6.35 24.98 -3.14
N ASP A 246 5.71 25.72 -2.24
CA ASP A 246 6.37 26.58 -1.25
C ASP A 246 5.74 26.52 0.15
N GLY A 247 4.65 25.77 0.31
CA GLY A 247 3.95 25.58 1.57
C GLY A 247 4.18 24.18 2.16
N GLN A 248 3.84 24.02 3.43
CA GLN A 248 3.94 22.75 4.14
C GLN A 248 2.71 21.88 3.84
N PRO A 249 2.86 20.78 3.07
CA PRO A 249 1.72 20.04 2.53
C PRO A 249 0.79 19.51 3.62
N ARG A 250 1.33 19.13 4.79
CA ARG A 250 0.56 18.59 5.92
C ARG A 250 -0.37 19.62 6.54
N LEU A 251 0.11 20.84 6.75
CA LEU A 251 -0.69 21.92 7.36
C LEU A 251 -1.74 22.42 6.39
N LEU A 252 -1.39 22.52 5.10
CA LEU A 252 -2.35 22.88 4.05
C LEU A 252 -3.40 21.79 3.82
N ALA A 253 -3.01 20.52 3.94
CA ALA A 253 -3.95 19.39 3.90
C ALA A 253 -4.95 19.43 5.06
N LEU A 254 -4.50 19.76 6.27
CA LEU A 254 -5.38 19.94 7.43
C LEU A 254 -6.40 21.06 7.20
N GLU A 255 -5.96 22.22 6.68
CA GLU A 255 -6.85 23.33 6.35
C GLU A 255 -7.87 22.95 5.27
N LEU A 256 -7.46 22.22 4.23
CA LEU A 256 -8.37 21.66 3.22
C LEU A 256 -9.39 20.71 3.84
N ALA A 257 -8.93 19.78 4.67
CA ALA A 257 -9.75 18.76 5.31
C ALA A 257 -10.77 19.35 6.28
N ALA A 258 -10.43 20.44 6.97
CA ALA A 258 -11.33 21.15 7.87
C ALA A 258 -12.55 21.74 7.16
N ALA A 259 -12.43 22.05 5.86
CA ALA A 259 -13.52 22.59 5.05
C ALA A 259 -14.39 21.51 4.38
N ALA A 260 -14.04 20.23 4.51
CA ALA A 260 -14.75 19.14 3.86
C ALA A 260 -16.11 18.86 4.52
N SER A 261 -17.15 18.64 3.73
CA SER A 261 -18.51 18.40 4.25
C SER A 261 -18.71 17.00 4.84
N ALA A 262 -17.78 16.07 4.57
CA ALA A 262 -17.87 14.69 5.05
C ALA A 262 -16.48 14.08 5.33
N PRO A 263 -16.36 13.13 6.27
CA PRO A 263 -15.07 12.50 6.62
C PRO A 263 -14.34 11.84 5.45
N HIS A 264 -15.07 11.21 4.52
CA HIS A 264 -14.46 10.59 3.34
C HIS A 264 -13.86 11.62 2.37
N GLN A 265 -14.44 12.83 2.29
CA GLN A 265 -13.89 13.94 1.49
C GLN A 265 -12.62 14.50 2.15
N ALA A 266 -12.65 14.70 3.47
CA ALA A 266 -11.49 15.11 4.25
C ALA A 266 -10.31 14.14 4.05
N LEU A 267 -10.57 12.83 4.16
CA LEU A 267 -9.58 11.77 3.92
C LEU A 267 -8.96 11.88 2.51
N ARG A 268 -9.77 12.05 1.47
CA ARG A 268 -9.28 12.19 0.08
C ARG A 268 -8.37 13.40 -0.08
N LEU A 269 -8.79 14.55 0.44
CA LEU A 269 -8.02 15.78 0.41
C LEU A 269 -6.69 15.63 1.16
N MET A 270 -6.70 14.97 2.32
CA MET A 270 -5.48 14.68 3.09
C MET A 270 -4.52 13.81 2.28
N LYS A 271 -5.00 12.70 1.71
CA LYS A 271 -4.17 11.78 0.92
C LYS A 271 -3.57 12.43 -0.33
N SER A 272 -4.36 13.22 -1.06
CA SER A 272 -3.89 13.85 -2.30
C SER A 272 -2.90 14.98 -2.04
N THR A 273 -3.02 15.67 -0.90
CA THR A 273 -2.22 16.85 -0.58
C THR A 273 -0.95 16.49 0.18
N ALA A 274 -0.98 15.44 1.01
CA ALA A 274 0.18 14.99 1.79
C ALA A 274 0.51 13.52 1.52
N PRO A 275 0.93 13.13 0.29
CA PRO A 275 1.05 11.72 -0.13
C PRO A 275 2.05 10.89 0.70
N ASN A 276 3.07 11.53 1.32
CA ASN A 276 4.08 10.87 2.13
C ASN A 276 3.70 10.75 3.63
N TYR A 277 2.42 10.90 3.97
CA TYR A 277 1.94 10.87 5.36
C TYR A 277 2.31 9.59 6.14
N LEU A 278 2.48 8.45 5.46
CA LEU A 278 2.86 7.19 6.10
C LEU A 278 4.27 7.19 6.70
N ALA A 279 5.15 8.09 6.25
CA ALA A 279 6.47 8.26 6.86
C ALA A 279 6.41 9.05 8.20
N ALA A 280 5.27 9.67 8.54
CA ALA A 280 5.14 10.46 9.77
C ALA A 280 5.07 9.56 11.01
N ASP A 281 5.68 10.01 12.10
CA ASP A 281 5.55 9.34 13.39
C ASP A 281 4.13 9.56 13.96
N LEU A 282 3.44 8.47 14.31
CA LEU A 282 2.10 8.51 14.91
C LEU A 282 2.07 9.31 16.21
N ARG A 283 3.13 9.24 17.02
CA ARG A 283 3.18 9.81 18.37
C ARG A 283 3.56 11.29 18.38
N ARG A 284 4.21 11.77 17.32
CA ARG A 284 4.71 13.16 17.24
C ARG A 284 3.79 14.07 16.44
N ALA A 285 3.14 13.53 15.42
CA ALA A 285 2.16 14.29 14.66
C ALA A 285 0.93 14.63 15.51
N PRO A 286 0.24 15.76 15.24
CA PRO A 286 -1.03 16.08 15.90
C PRO A 286 -2.06 14.95 15.74
N ALA A 287 -2.84 14.67 16.78
CA ALA A 287 -3.88 13.64 16.75
C ALA A 287 -4.87 13.88 15.60
N GLU A 288 -5.32 15.14 15.42
CA GLU A 288 -6.23 15.53 14.35
C GLU A 288 -5.70 15.15 12.96
N PHE A 289 -4.39 15.28 12.71
CA PHE A 289 -3.78 14.89 11.44
C PHE A 289 -4.04 13.41 11.11
N TRP A 290 -3.87 12.54 12.10
CA TRP A 290 -4.10 11.10 11.92
C TRP A 290 -5.59 10.75 11.90
N GLU A 291 -6.40 11.39 12.73
CA GLU A 291 -7.86 11.17 12.75
C GLU A 291 -8.51 11.55 11.41
N ARG A 292 -8.02 12.58 10.71
CA ARG A 292 -8.48 12.95 9.36
C ARG A 292 -8.01 11.95 8.28
N LEU A 293 -6.83 11.36 8.43
CA LEU A 293 -6.27 10.34 7.52
C LEU A 293 -6.80 8.91 7.78
N PHE A 294 -7.32 8.67 8.99
CA PHE A 294 -7.88 7.42 9.46
C PHE A 294 -9.19 7.68 10.21
N PRO A 295 -10.20 8.24 9.52
CA PRO A 295 -11.48 8.53 10.15
C PRO A 295 -12.19 7.22 10.49
N LEU A 296 -13.07 7.26 11.47
CA LEU A 296 -13.89 6.12 11.89
C LEU A 296 -15.38 6.47 11.95
N PRO A 297 -15.99 6.89 10.83
CA PRO A 297 -17.45 7.03 10.76
C PRO A 297 -18.12 5.66 10.84
N TYR A 298 -19.41 5.63 11.17
CA TYR A 298 -20.18 4.38 11.34
C TYR A 298 -19.61 3.45 12.42
N ARG A 299 -18.89 4.00 13.41
CA ARG A 299 -18.23 3.25 14.49
C ARG A 299 -19.14 2.19 15.11
N GLU A 300 -20.38 2.55 15.46
CA GLU A 300 -21.32 1.63 16.09
C GLU A 300 -21.69 0.45 15.18
N ASP A 301 -21.93 0.70 13.90
CA ASP A 301 -22.24 -0.34 12.92
C ASP A 301 -21.03 -1.24 12.64
N ILE A 302 -19.83 -0.65 12.59
CA ILE A 302 -18.56 -1.39 12.45
C ILE A 302 -18.38 -2.32 13.66
N LEU A 303 -18.48 -1.77 14.88
CA LEU A 303 -18.35 -2.55 16.12
C LEU A 303 -19.38 -3.69 16.19
N ARG A 304 -20.64 -3.38 15.90
CA ARG A 304 -21.74 -4.35 15.91
C ARG A 304 -21.51 -5.46 14.88
N SER A 305 -21.24 -5.10 13.63
CA SER A 305 -21.08 -6.06 12.53
C SER A 305 -19.81 -6.90 12.66
N SER A 306 -18.73 -6.32 13.21
CA SER A 306 -17.48 -7.04 13.49
C SER A 306 -17.68 -8.03 14.63
N ARG A 307 -18.36 -7.64 15.71
CA ARG A 307 -18.69 -8.56 16.82
C ARG A 307 -19.54 -9.74 16.35
N LEU A 308 -20.59 -9.48 15.57
CA LEU A 308 -21.47 -10.53 15.03
C LEU A 308 -20.73 -11.50 14.11
N ALA A 309 -19.72 -11.02 13.38
CA ALA A 309 -18.91 -11.83 12.48
C ALA A 309 -17.65 -12.41 13.14
N GLY A 310 -17.35 -12.11 14.40
CA GLY A 310 -16.11 -12.54 15.07
C GLY A 310 -14.85 -11.98 14.39
N LEU A 311 -14.89 -10.72 13.92
CA LEU A 311 -13.79 -10.04 13.25
C LEU A 311 -13.23 -8.90 14.11
N ASP A 312 -11.94 -8.59 13.93
CA ASP A 312 -11.33 -7.38 14.50
C ASP A 312 -11.98 -6.13 13.85
N PRO A 313 -12.62 -5.23 14.63
CA PRO A 313 -13.22 -4.02 14.08
C PRO A 313 -12.22 -3.09 13.39
N PHE A 314 -10.94 -3.12 13.76
CA PHE A 314 -9.90 -2.33 13.09
C PHE A 314 -9.54 -2.91 11.72
N MET A 315 -9.61 -4.24 11.55
CA MET A 315 -9.50 -4.87 10.24
C MET A 315 -10.68 -4.50 9.34
N VAL A 316 -11.89 -4.47 9.89
CA VAL A 316 -13.10 -4.05 9.14
C VAL A 316 -13.01 -2.58 8.75
N ALA A 317 -12.62 -1.69 9.67
CA ALA A 317 -12.40 -0.27 9.36
C ALA A 317 -11.32 -0.07 8.27
N ALA A 318 -10.23 -0.82 8.36
CA ALA A 318 -9.16 -0.79 7.36
C ALA A 318 -9.60 -1.26 5.98
N LEU A 319 -10.42 -2.31 5.90
CA LEU A 319 -11.01 -2.78 4.66
C LEU A 319 -11.93 -1.72 4.05
N ILE A 320 -12.84 -1.14 4.84
CA ILE A 320 -13.73 -0.06 4.36
C ILE A 320 -12.94 1.14 3.84
N ARG A 321 -11.87 1.52 4.56
CA ARG A 321 -10.98 2.60 4.13
C ARG A 321 -10.38 2.32 2.75
N GLN A 322 -9.98 1.08 2.49
CA GLN A 322 -9.39 0.70 1.21
C GLN A 322 -10.45 0.57 0.10
N GLU A 323 -11.64 0.07 0.43
CA GLU A 323 -12.71 -0.21 -0.53
C GLU A 323 -13.48 1.04 -0.97
N SER A 324 -13.79 1.94 -0.03
CA SER A 324 -14.68 3.07 -0.30
C SER A 324 -14.22 4.40 0.30
N GLU A 325 -13.14 4.38 1.09
CA GLU A 325 -12.72 5.52 1.92
C GLU A 325 -13.86 6.02 2.83
N PHE A 326 -14.76 5.11 3.24
CA PHE A 326 -15.99 5.38 4.00
C PHE A 326 -17.06 6.18 3.25
N ASN A 327 -17.03 6.23 1.92
CA ASN A 327 -18.16 6.75 1.14
C ASN A 327 -19.26 5.67 1.01
N PRO A 328 -20.43 5.82 1.65
CA PRO A 328 -21.50 4.83 1.57
C PRO A 328 -22.16 4.77 0.19
N GLN A 329 -21.95 5.78 -0.65
CA GLN A 329 -22.46 5.86 -2.03
C GLN A 329 -21.42 5.44 -3.08
N ALA A 330 -20.29 4.85 -2.66
CA ALA A 330 -19.24 4.41 -3.59
C ALA A 330 -19.76 3.32 -4.55
N VAL A 331 -19.46 3.49 -5.84
CA VAL A 331 -19.72 2.51 -6.90
C VAL A 331 -18.45 2.28 -7.70
N SER A 332 -17.95 1.04 -7.77
CA SER A 332 -16.78 0.70 -8.60
C SER A 332 -17.15 0.59 -10.08
N ARG A 333 -16.14 0.55 -10.95
CA ARG A 333 -16.31 0.25 -12.38
C ARG A 333 -16.98 -1.12 -12.62
N ALA A 334 -16.73 -2.08 -11.74
CA ALA A 334 -17.37 -3.41 -11.76
C ALA A 334 -18.76 -3.41 -11.10
N ASN A 335 -19.31 -2.25 -10.71
CA ASN A 335 -20.61 -2.10 -10.04
C ASN A 335 -20.66 -2.71 -8.62
N ALA A 336 -19.51 -2.78 -7.95
CA ALA A 336 -19.42 -3.03 -6.50
C ALA A 336 -19.95 -1.81 -5.72
N ARG A 337 -20.61 -2.00 -4.57
CA ARG A 337 -21.39 -0.92 -3.92
C ARG A 337 -21.14 -0.75 -2.43
N GLY A 338 -21.16 0.50 -2.00
CA GLY A 338 -21.17 0.92 -0.59
C GLY A 338 -19.84 0.73 0.13
N LEU A 339 -19.90 0.72 1.46
CA LEU A 339 -18.72 0.80 2.34
C LEU A 339 -17.70 -0.32 2.11
N THR A 340 -18.18 -1.54 1.91
CA THR A 340 -17.38 -2.75 1.73
C THR A 340 -17.31 -3.21 0.28
N GLN A 341 -17.82 -2.40 -0.66
CA GLN A 341 -17.84 -2.71 -2.10
C GLN A 341 -18.39 -4.12 -2.41
N VAL A 342 -19.56 -4.45 -1.87
CA VAL A 342 -20.21 -5.73 -2.15
C VAL A 342 -20.85 -5.70 -3.54
N MET A 343 -20.57 -6.73 -4.35
CA MET A 343 -21.20 -6.92 -5.65
C MET A 343 -22.71 -7.24 -5.50
N PRO A 344 -23.60 -6.74 -6.38
CA PRO A 344 -25.03 -7.03 -6.31
C PRO A 344 -25.40 -8.53 -6.33
N SER A 345 -24.66 -9.35 -7.06
CA SER A 345 -24.83 -10.82 -7.06
C SER A 345 -24.50 -11.40 -5.68
N THR A 346 -23.33 -11.07 -5.13
CA THR A 346 -22.88 -11.49 -3.80
C THR A 346 -23.83 -11.01 -2.71
N GLY A 347 -24.26 -9.75 -2.75
CA GLY A 347 -25.22 -9.18 -1.81
C GLY A 347 -26.54 -9.94 -1.77
N ARG A 348 -27.09 -10.34 -2.93
CA ARG A 348 -28.30 -11.19 -2.99
C ARG A 348 -28.09 -12.55 -2.33
N GLN A 349 -26.94 -13.19 -2.55
CA GLN A 349 -26.64 -14.49 -1.94
C GLN A 349 -26.53 -14.39 -0.41
N LEU A 350 -25.79 -13.41 0.08
CA LEU A 350 -25.58 -13.18 1.51
C LEU A 350 -26.87 -12.72 2.21
N ALA A 351 -27.69 -11.89 1.55
CA ALA A 351 -28.98 -11.46 2.08
C ALA A 351 -29.94 -12.64 2.32
N ARG A 352 -29.92 -13.67 1.45
CA ARG A 352 -30.68 -14.92 1.68
C ARG A 352 -30.17 -15.66 2.91
N ARG A 353 -28.84 -15.79 3.07
CA ARG A 353 -28.24 -16.43 4.27
C ARG A 353 -28.62 -15.70 5.55
N LEU A 354 -28.66 -14.36 5.52
CA LEU A 354 -29.05 -13.51 6.64
C LEU A 354 -30.57 -13.35 6.81
N LYS A 355 -31.39 -13.97 5.95
CA LYS A 355 -32.87 -13.85 5.93
C LYS A 355 -33.35 -12.39 5.87
N ILE A 356 -32.65 -11.52 5.14
CA ILE A 356 -33.05 -10.12 4.92
C ILE A 356 -34.25 -10.08 3.98
N ARG A 357 -35.41 -9.65 4.48
CA ARG A 357 -36.65 -9.55 3.69
C ARG A 357 -36.57 -8.38 2.71
N ARG A 358 -37.18 -8.56 1.52
CA ARG A 358 -37.30 -7.53 0.46
C ARG A 358 -35.96 -6.91 0.03
N PHE A 359 -34.90 -7.73 -0.02
CA PHE A 359 -33.59 -7.26 -0.46
C PHE A 359 -33.66 -6.70 -1.89
N ASN A 360 -33.10 -5.50 -2.07
CA ASN A 360 -32.87 -4.89 -3.37
C ASN A 360 -31.51 -4.17 -3.35
N ASN A 361 -30.97 -3.86 -4.54
CA ASN A 361 -29.61 -3.33 -4.65
C ASN A 361 -29.41 -1.93 -4.03
N ARG A 362 -30.48 -1.20 -3.66
CA ARG A 362 -30.35 0.09 -2.94
C ARG A 362 -29.91 -0.13 -1.49
N LEU A 363 -30.27 -1.27 -0.88
CA LEU A 363 -29.82 -1.62 0.47
C LEU A 363 -28.30 -1.81 0.57
N LEU A 364 -27.59 -1.96 -0.54
CA LEU A 364 -26.13 -1.99 -0.54
C LEU A 364 -25.50 -0.61 -0.29
N PHE A 365 -26.27 0.47 -0.38
CA PHE A 365 -25.80 1.82 -0.01
C PHE A 365 -26.14 2.20 1.44
N GLU A 366 -26.95 1.38 2.12
CA GLU A 366 -27.29 1.56 3.53
C GLU A 366 -26.15 1.04 4.42
N PRO A 367 -25.45 1.89 5.21
CA PRO A 367 -24.25 1.51 5.96
C PRO A 367 -24.39 0.24 6.79
N ALA A 368 -25.42 0.15 7.63
CA ALA A 368 -25.64 -0.99 8.52
C ALA A 368 -25.89 -2.31 7.74
N THR A 369 -26.64 -2.26 6.63
CA THR A 369 -26.89 -3.45 5.81
C THR A 369 -25.66 -3.85 5.02
N ASN A 370 -24.96 -2.89 4.42
CA ASN A 370 -23.72 -3.14 3.67
C ASN A 370 -22.64 -3.74 4.58
N LEU A 371 -22.45 -3.21 5.79
CA LEU A 371 -21.49 -3.71 6.76
C LEU A 371 -21.81 -5.14 7.19
N ARG A 372 -23.07 -5.44 7.50
CA ARG A 372 -23.48 -6.80 7.89
C ARG A 372 -23.24 -7.83 6.79
N LEU A 373 -23.46 -7.45 5.52
CA LEU A 373 -23.18 -8.31 4.37
C LEU A 373 -21.67 -8.45 4.13
N GLY A 374 -20.94 -7.34 4.13
CA GLY A 374 -19.49 -7.31 3.89
C GLY A 374 -18.70 -8.05 4.96
N THR A 375 -19.03 -7.89 6.25
CA THR A 375 -18.35 -8.63 7.33
C THR A 375 -18.66 -10.12 7.30
N LEU A 376 -19.88 -10.52 6.93
CA LEU A 376 -20.20 -11.93 6.72
C LEU A 376 -19.38 -12.53 5.57
N TYR A 377 -19.23 -11.79 4.46
CA TYR A 377 -18.42 -12.23 3.34
C TYR A 377 -16.95 -12.38 3.72
N LEU A 378 -16.39 -11.36 4.38
CA LEU A 378 -15.00 -11.36 4.84
C LEU A 378 -14.72 -12.48 5.84
N ARG A 379 -15.64 -12.74 6.78
CA ARG A 379 -15.54 -13.87 7.71
C ARG A 379 -15.45 -15.20 6.96
N GLY A 380 -16.34 -15.44 5.99
CA GLY A 380 -16.31 -16.66 5.19
C GLY A 380 -14.97 -16.91 4.48
N LEU A 381 -14.37 -15.87 3.91
CA LEU A 381 -13.02 -15.97 3.31
C LEU A 381 -11.96 -16.24 4.39
N LEU A 382 -12.08 -15.63 5.56
CA LEU A 382 -11.16 -15.87 6.66
C LEU A 382 -11.25 -17.31 7.19
N ASP A 383 -12.45 -17.92 7.25
CA ASP A 383 -12.63 -19.34 7.56
C ASP A 383 -11.97 -20.24 6.51
N GLU A 384 -12.22 -19.96 5.23
CA GLU A 384 -11.68 -20.72 4.09
C GLU A 384 -10.15 -20.79 4.14
N TRP A 385 -9.51 -19.68 4.51
CA TRP A 385 -8.05 -19.61 4.65
C TRP A 385 -7.55 -19.89 6.07
N GLY A 386 -8.35 -20.54 6.93
CA GLY A 386 -7.91 -20.99 8.25
C GLY A 386 -7.41 -19.86 9.16
N GLY A 387 -8.02 -18.67 9.08
CA GLY A 387 -7.66 -17.50 9.88
C GLY A 387 -6.53 -16.64 9.30
N ARG A 388 -6.02 -16.95 8.10
CA ARG A 388 -4.93 -16.18 7.48
C ARG A 388 -5.46 -14.96 6.72
N TRP A 389 -5.17 -13.77 7.25
CA TRP A 389 -5.70 -12.51 6.73
C TRP A 389 -5.19 -12.16 5.34
N GLU A 390 -3.91 -12.41 5.05
CA GLU A 390 -3.30 -12.09 3.76
C GLU A 390 -4.02 -12.78 2.59
N GLN A 391 -4.27 -14.08 2.71
CA GLN A 391 -4.99 -14.88 1.71
C GLN A 391 -6.46 -14.50 1.62
N ALA A 392 -7.12 -14.23 2.76
CA ALA A 392 -8.51 -13.79 2.79
C ALA A 392 -8.69 -12.43 2.10
N LEU A 393 -7.80 -11.48 2.34
CA LEU A 393 -7.83 -10.15 1.70
C LEU A 393 -7.47 -10.23 0.21
N ALA A 394 -6.49 -11.06 -0.15
CA ALA A 394 -6.17 -11.31 -1.56
C ALA A 394 -7.37 -11.91 -2.29
N SER A 395 -8.08 -12.85 -1.66
CA SER A 395 -9.28 -13.47 -2.22
C SER A 395 -10.46 -12.51 -2.30
N TYR A 396 -10.60 -11.60 -1.34
CA TYR A 396 -11.61 -10.55 -1.37
C TYR A 396 -11.45 -9.66 -2.61
N ASN A 397 -10.20 -9.33 -2.98
CA ASN A 397 -9.90 -8.44 -4.10
C ASN A 397 -9.80 -9.16 -5.46
N ALA A 398 -9.14 -10.32 -5.52
CA ALA A 398 -8.82 -11.01 -6.76
C ALA A 398 -9.58 -12.33 -6.99
N GLY A 399 -10.31 -12.82 -5.99
CA GLY A 399 -11.01 -14.11 -6.00
C GLY A 399 -10.13 -15.26 -5.49
N ALA A 400 -10.78 -16.24 -4.84
CA ALA A 400 -10.11 -17.38 -4.20
C ALA A 400 -9.33 -18.26 -5.19
N THR A 401 -9.86 -18.52 -6.39
CA THR A 401 -9.20 -19.33 -7.42
C THR A 401 -7.80 -18.82 -7.79
N ARG A 402 -7.62 -17.49 -7.88
CA ARG A 402 -6.30 -16.90 -8.13
C ARG A 402 -5.37 -17.08 -6.94
N VAL A 403 -5.89 -16.96 -5.73
CA VAL A 403 -5.09 -17.15 -4.52
C VAL A 403 -4.63 -18.60 -4.40
N GLU A 404 -5.48 -19.58 -4.73
CA GLU A 404 -5.10 -21.00 -4.81
C GLU A 404 -3.95 -21.22 -5.81
N GLU A 405 -4.06 -20.62 -7.01
CA GLU A 405 -3.01 -20.66 -8.03
C GLU A 405 -1.69 -20.07 -7.50
N TRP A 406 -1.72 -18.86 -6.95
CA TRP A 406 -0.53 -18.17 -6.45
C TRP A 406 0.10 -18.86 -5.24
N LEU A 407 -0.69 -19.59 -4.44
CA LEU A 407 -0.18 -20.43 -3.37
C LEU A 407 0.68 -21.59 -3.91
N GLY A 408 0.45 -22.02 -5.15
CA GLY A 408 1.27 -23.02 -5.83
C GLY A 408 2.60 -22.51 -6.39
N TRP A 409 2.86 -21.19 -6.37
CA TRP A 409 4.04 -20.60 -7.01
C TRP A 409 5.31 -20.64 -6.16
N GLY A 410 5.21 -21.06 -4.91
CA GLY A 410 6.37 -21.15 -4.01
C GLY A 410 6.05 -21.84 -2.70
N ASP A 411 7.11 -22.25 -2.01
CA ASP A 411 7.05 -22.78 -0.65
C ASP A 411 7.21 -21.63 0.36
N PHE A 412 6.07 -21.03 0.74
CA PHE A 412 6.01 -19.85 1.61
C PHE A 412 6.17 -20.22 3.09
N ARG A 413 7.19 -19.67 3.72
CA ARG A 413 7.48 -19.84 5.16
C ARG A 413 6.69 -18.86 6.03
N GLU A 414 6.18 -17.80 5.44
CA GLU A 414 5.42 -16.77 6.12
C GLU A 414 4.42 -16.08 5.19
N PRO A 415 3.35 -15.45 5.72
CA PRO A 415 2.37 -14.74 4.89
C PRO A 415 2.97 -13.63 4.03
N ALA A 416 4.01 -12.94 4.50
CA ALA A 416 4.67 -11.87 3.74
C ALA A 416 5.31 -12.37 2.43
N GLU A 417 5.80 -13.62 2.41
CA GLU A 417 6.36 -14.22 1.19
C GLU A 417 5.27 -14.48 0.15
N PHE A 418 4.09 -14.93 0.59
CA PHE A 418 2.93 -15.04 -0.30
C PHE A 418 2.54 -13.67 -0.87
N VAL A 419 2.43 -12.64 -0.01
CA VAL A 419 2.04 -11.28 -0.43
C VAL A 419 2.98 -10.71 -1.49
N GLU A 420 4.30 -10.79 -1.30
CA GLU A 420 5.25 -10.27 -2.29
C GLU A 420 5.27 -11.06 -3.61
N THR A 421 4.76 -12.28 -3.60
CA THR A 421 4.66 -13.16 -4.76
C THR A 421 3.41 -12.89 -5.61
N ILE A 422 2.29 -12.46 -5.02
CA ILE A 422 1.05 -12.08 -5.75
C ILE A 422 1.42 -11.25 -6.98
N PRO A 423 1.13 -11.65 -8.23
CA PRO A 423 1.60 -10.98 -9.45
C PRO A 423 0.93 -9.62 -9.63
N PHE A 424 -0.36 -9.53 -9.31
CA PHE A 424 -1.15 -8.32 -9.48
C PHE A 424 -0.74 -7.26 -8.46
N THR A 425 -0.15 -6.17 -8.95
CA THR A 425 0.28 -5.06 -8.10
C THR A 425 -0.88 -4.46 -7.30
N GLU A 426 -2.06 -4.29 -7.92
CA GLU A 426 -3.27 -3.83 -7.23
C GLU A 426 -3.62 -4.70 -6.03
N THR A 427 -3.69 -6.03 -6.21
CA THR A 427 -4.02 -6.97 -5.13
C THR A 427 -2.94 -7.01 -4.05
N ARG A 428 -1.67 -7.00 -4.43
CA ARG A 428 -0.54 -6.96 -3.49
C ARG A 428 -0.61 -5.70 -2.61
N GLU A 429 -0.77 -4.54 -3.24
CA GLU A 429 -0.88 -3.27 -2.53
C GLU A 429 -2.16 -3.15 -1.70
N TYR A 430 -3.26 -3.77 -2.15
CA TYR A 430 -4.50 -3.89 -1.40
C TYR A 430 -4.27 -4.61 -0.07
N VAL A 431 -3.69 -5.82 -0.09
CA VAL A 431 -3.41 -6.61 1.13
C VAL A 431 -2.49 -5.83 2.08
N GLN A 432 -1.38 -5.32 1.56
CA GLN A 432 -0.42 -4.52 2.34
C GLN A 432 -1.08 -3.30 2.96
N SER A 433 -1.96 -2.63 2.21
CA SER A 433 -2.64 -1.44 2.66
C SER A 433 -3.66 -1.72 3.75
N VAL A 434 -4.49 -2.74 3.61
CA VAL A 434 -5.49 -3.08 4.62
C VAL A 434 -4.81 -3.48 5.93
N ILE A 435 -3.79 -4.34 5.90
CA ILE A 435 -3.09 -4.78 7.14
C ILE A 435 -2.38 -3.60 7.82
N ARG A 436 -1.64 -2.78 7.05
CA ARG A 436 -1.04 -1.55 7.58
C ARG A 436 -2.10 -0.63 8.19
N ASN A 437 -3.19 -0.38 7.49
CA ASN A 437 -4.22 0.54 7.94
C ASN A 437 -4.86 0.04 9.25
N ALA A 438 -5.06 -1.27 9.40
CA ALA A 438 -5.57 -1.86 10.63
C ALA A 438 -4.62 -1.66 11.81
N SER A 439 -3.30 -1.78 11.59
CA SER A 439 -2.28 -1.47 12.60
C SER A 439 -2.33 0.00 13.03
N ILE A 440 -2.59 0.93 12.10
CA ILE A 440 -2.73 2.36 12.40
C ILE A 440 -4.02 2.61 13.18
N TYR A 441 -5.16 2.09 12.72
CA TYR A 441 -6.44 2.18 13.45
C TYR A 441 -6.30 1.66 14.88
N ARG A 442 -5.65 0.52 15.07
CA ARG A 442 -5.39 -0.03 16.40
C ARG A 442 -4.57 0.94 17.24
N GLN A 443 -3.44 1.43 16.74
CA GLN A 443 -2.60 2.38 17.49
C GLN A 443 -3.31 3.70 17.84
N LEU A 444 -4.22 4.18 16.99
CA LEU A 444 -4.96 5.42 17.23
C LEU A 444 -6.12 5.24 18.22
N TYR A 445 -6.79 4.08 18.21
CA TYR A 445 -8.08 3.94 18.89
C TYR A 445 -8.13 2.82 19.95
N SER A 446 -7.18 1.88 19.99
CA SER A 446 -7.14 0.82 21.01
C SER A 446 -6.71 1.39 22.35
N GLY A 447 -7.66 1.55 23.28
CA GLY A 447 -7.43 2.18 24.59
C GLY A 447 -8.18 3.49 24.80
N THR A 448 -8.89 3.96 23.77
CA THR A 448 -9.92 4.98 23.95
C THR A 448 -11.19 4.34 24.51
N ASP A 449 -11.97 5.08 25.32
CA ASP A 449 -13.31 4.64 25.78
C ASP A 449 -14.25 4.27 24.61
N LEU A 450 -13.88 4.67 23.38
CA LEU A 450 -14.59 4.40 22.14
C LEU A 450 -14.66 2.90 21.77
N PHE A 451 -13.73 2.08 22.29
CA PHE A 451 -13.61 0.64 22.02
C PHE A 451 -13.63 -0.24 23.29
N ALA A 452 -13.93 0.34 24.46
CA ALA A 452 -14.12 -0.44 25.67
C ALA A 452 -15.30 -1.43 25.49
N PRO A 453 -15.21 -2.65 26.03
CA PRO A 453 -16.35 -3.57 26.00
C PRO A 453 -17.56 -2.89 26.67
N ALA A 454 -18.68 -2.85 25.96
CA ALA A 454 -19.95 -2.36 26.49
C ALA A 454 -20.35 -3.25 27.69
N GLY A 455 -19.95 -2.84 28.89
CA GLY A 455 -20.18 -3.61 30.13
C GLY A 455 -19.12 -3.47 31.24
N GLY A 456 -18.11 -2.59 31.11
CA GLY A 456 -17.05 -2.43 32.13
C GLY A 456 -16.99 -1.07 32.81
N GLY A 457 -18.14 -0.45 33.12
CA GLY A 457 -18.20 0.89 33.72
C GLY A 457 -18.91 0.90 35.06
N SER A 458 -18.22 0.50 36.14
CA SER A 458 -18.39 1.00 37.51
C SER A 458 -17.67 0.05 38.49
N GLU A 459 -16.40 0.32 38.80
CA GLU A 459 -15.84 0.02 40.13
C GLU A 459 -14.41 0.57 40.31
N ALA A 460 -13.64 0.77 39.23
CA ALA A 460 -12.21 1.11 39.37
C ALA A 460 -11.87 2.63 39.49
N ARG A 461 -12.80 3.49 39.93
CA ARG A 461 -12.52 4.93 40.12
C ARG A 461 -12.65 5.47 41.55
N ALA A 462 -12.80 4.60 42.55
CA ALA A 462 -12.84 5.00 43.95
C ALA A 462 -11.65 4.43 44.75
N ALA A 463 -10.42 4.76 44.37
CA ALA A 463 -9.26 4.57 45.26
C ALA A 463 -8.09 5.46 44.82
N ARG A 464 -8.14 6.75 45.15
CA ARG A 464 -6.96 7.63 45.27
C ARG A 464 -7.34 8.98 45.88
N GLN A 465 -7.47 8.99 47.21
CA GLN A 465 -7.09 10.13 48.05
C GLN A 465 -6.57 9.59 49.39
N PRO A 466 -5.29 9.78 49.74
CA PRO A 466 -4.90 9.89 51.12
C PRO A 466 -5.07 11.35 51.54
N GLY A 467 -6.01 11.58 52.45
CA GLY A 467 -6.23 12.89 53.08
C GLY A 467 -4.98 13.36 53.81
N GLY A 468 -4.62 14.62 53.59
CA GLY A 468 -3.70 15.34 54.45
C GLY A 468 -4.36 15.61 55.80
N LYS A 469 -3.66 15.27 56.88
CA LYS A 469 -3.90 15.85 58.21
C LYS A 469 -2.73 16.78 58.54
N LYS A 470 -3.03 18.08 58.60
CA LYS A 470 -2.32 19.03 59.48
C LYS A 470 -2.89 18.85 60.89
N GLY A 471 -2.03 18.97 61.89
CA GLY A 471 -2.34 18.69 63.29
C GLY A 471 -3.13 19.78 64.02
N SER A 472 -3.56 19.40 65.21
CA SER A 472 -3.57 20.15 66.47
C SER A 472 -3.69 19.12 67.59
#